data_AF-A0A531L7Y1-F1
#
_entry.id   AF-A0A531L7Y1-F1
#
_cell.length_a   1.000
_cell.length_b   1.000
_cell.length_c   1.000
_cell.angle_alpha   90.00
_cell.angle_beta   90.00
_cell.angle_gamma   90.00
#
_symmetry.space_group_name_H-M   'P 1'
#
loop_
_entity.id
_entity.type
_entity.pdbx_description
1 polymer ?
#
loop_
_entity_poly.entity_id
_entity_poly.type
_entity_poly.pdbx_seq_one_letter_code
_entity_poly.pdbx_strand_id
1 'polypeptide(L)' 'MPPQNAKKLSQIIAKVEQRDDFRYVDEVAWDSGAYTVIYYTTDKAKVEINYDPVTAEPK' A
#
# COMPACT_ATOMS: atom_id res chain seq x y z
N MET A 1 -8.10 11.73 7.58
CA MET A 1 -8.91 10.51 7.83
C MET A 1 -9.43 10.01 6.49
N PRO A 2 -9.39 8.69 6.22
CA PRO A 2 -9.92 8.11 4.99
C PRO A 2 -11.42 8.36 4.80
N PRO A 3 -11.93 8.41 3.55
CA PRO A 3 -13.35 8.57 3.29
C PRO A 3 -14.15 7.34 3.76
N GLN A 4 -15.46 7.52 4.00
CA GLN A 4 -16.31 6.47 4.58
C GLN A 4 -16.43 5.20 3.71
N ASN A 5 -16.31 5.35 2.39
CA ASN A 5 -16.33 4.25 1.43
C ASN A 5 -14.93 3.67 1.14
N ALA A 6 -13.89 4.07 1.90
CA ALA A 6 -12.56 3.52 1.75
C ALA A 6 -12.54 2.01 2.06
N LYS A 7 -11.72 1.28 1.31
CA LYS A 7 -11.27 -0.05 1.67
C LYS A 7 -10.52 0.00 3.00
N LYS A 8 -10.55 -1.11 3.73
CA LYS A 8 -9.77 -1.25 4.95
C LYS A 8 -8.29 -1.22 4.59
N LEU A 9 -7.45 -0.60 5.43
CA LEU A 9 -6.01 -0.60 5.23
C LEU A 9 -5.45 -2.02 5.04
N SER A 10 -5.94 -2.98 5.83
CA SER A 10 -5.54 -4.39 5.72
C SER A 10 -5.81 -5.02 4.34
N GLN A 11 -6.78 -4.52 3.57
CA GLN A 11 -7.04 -5.01 2.21
C GLN A 11 -5.99 -4.50 1.21
N ILE A 12 -5.48 -3.28 1.41
CA ILE A 12 -4.40 -2.71 0.60
C ILE A 12 -3.09 -3.43 0.91
N ILE A 13 -2.79 -3.67 2.19
CA ILE A 13 -1.60 -4.42 2.61
C ILE A 13 -1.63 -5.86 2.07
N ALA A 14 -2.77 -6.54 2.17
CA ALA A 14 -2.91 -7.89 1.61
C ALA A 14 -2.62 -7.95 0.10
N LYS A 15 -2.96 -6.91 -0.68
CA LYS A 15 -2.59 -6.83 -2.11
C LYS A 15 -1.07 -6.71 -2.31
N VAL A 16 -0.40 -5.94 -1.47
CA VAL A 16 1.07 -5.78 -1.52
C VAL A 16 1.76 -7.08 -1.16
N GLU A 17 1.29 -7.77 -0.11
CA GLU A 17 1.83 -9.06 0.35
C GLU A 17 1.64 -10.21 -0.65
N GLN A 18 0.67 -10.09 -1.57
CA GLN A 18 0.42 -11.07 -2.63
C GLN A 18 1.34 -10.93 -3.86
N ARG A 19 2.21 -9.93 -3.91
CA ARG A 19 3.18 -9.79 -5.01
C ARG A 19 4.30 -10.81 -4.91
N ASP A 20 4.68 -11.40 -6.03
CA ASP A 20 5.71 -12.45 -6.09
C ASP A 20 7.08 -11.98 -5.57
N ASP A 21 7.39 -10.69 -5.73
CA ASP A 21 8.65 -10.08 -5.31
C ASP A 21 8.60 -9.49 -3.90
N PHE A 22 7.47 -9.53 -3.20
CA PHE A 22 7.30 -8.93 -1.88
C PHE A 22 8.20 -9.60 -0.83
N ARG A 23 8.75 -8.78 0.07
CA ARG A 23 9.54 -9.25 1.21
C ARG A 23 8.98 -8.80 2.55
N TYR A 24 8.81 -7.49 2.76
CA TYR A 24 8.20 -6.93 3.97
C TYR A 24 7.73 -5.49 3.73
N VAL A 25 6.73 -5.05 4.49
CA VAL A 25 6.30 -3.64 4.56
C VAL A 25 7.23 -2.89 5.52
N ASP A 26 7.72 -1.75 5.08
CA ASP A 26 8.57 -0.84 5.86
C ASP A 26 7.71 0.23 6.55
N GLU A 27 6.88 0.93 5.78
CA GLU A 27 6.05 2.03 6.26
C GLU A 27 4.69 2.07 5.57
N VAL A 28 3.69 2.54 6.31
CA VAL A 28 2.35 2.83 5.79
C VAL A 28 1.92 4.19 6.32
N ALA A 29 1.73 5.15 5.42
CA ALA A 29 1.33 6.51 5.76
C ALA A 29 -0.01 6.88 5.09
N TRP A 30 -0.78 7.74 5.76
CA TRP A 30 -1.96 8.38 5.18
C TRP A 30 -1.67 9.87 5.01
N ASP A 31 -1.58 10.32 3.77
CA ASP A 31 -1.51 11.73 3.41
C ASP A 31 -2.26 12.00 2.11
N SER A 32 -2.60 13.27 1.84
CA SER A 32 -3.09 13.73 0.53
C SER A 32 -4.24 12.93 -0.10
N GLY A 33 -5.04 12.24 0.73
CA GLY A 33 -6.16 11.41 0.29
C GLY A 33 -5.78 10.01 -0.23
N ALA A 34 -4.57 9.53 0.06
CA ALA A 34 -4.05 8.23 -0.36
C ALA A 34 -3.33 7.50 0.79
N TYR A 35 -3.13 6.19 0.61
CA TYR A 35 -2.20 5.42 1.44
C TYR A 35 -0.88 5.28 0.71
N THR A 36 0.20 5.80 1.27
CA THR A 36 1.55 5.51 0.81
C THR A 36 2.01 4.23 1.48
N VAL A 37 2.28 3.20 0.70
CA VAL A 37 2.87 1.95 1.19
C VAL A 37 4.29 1.86 0.68
N ILE A 38 5.23 1.78 1.62
CA ILE A 38 6.64 1.54 1.36
C ILE A 38 6.93 0.09 1.72
N TYR A 39 7.46 -0.68 0.78
CA TYR A 39 7.83 -2.07 1.00
C TYR A 39 9.15 -2.41 0.32
N TYR A 40 9.77 -3.48 0.79
CA TYR A 40 10.98 -4.03 0.18
C TYR A 40 10.66 -5.30 -0.59
N THR A 41 11.40 -5.50 -1.68
CA THR A 41 11.34 -6.69 -2.51
C THR A 41 12.47 -7.67 -2.17
N THR A 42 12.38 -8.89 -2.71
CA THR A 42 13.36 -9.97 -2.48
C THR A 42 14.77 -9.64 -3.00
N ASP A 43 14.87 -8.82 -4.05
CA ASP A 43 16.13 -8.26 -4.57
C ASP A 43 16.66 -7.05 -3.77
N LYS A 44 15.99 -6.70 -2.66
CA LYS A 44 16.29 -5.59 -1.75
C LYS A 44 15.98 -4.20 -2.31
N ALA A 45 15.23 -4.09 -3.41
CA ALA A 45 14.73 -2.79 -3.85
C ALA A 45 13.69 -2.22 -2.87
N LYS A 46 13.69 -0.89 -2.72
CA LYS A 46 12.67 -0.14 -1.99
C LYS A 46 11.62 0.33 -2.98
N VAL A 47 10.36 0.02 -2.72
CA VAL A 47 9.22 0.40 -3.55
C VAL A 47 8.28 1.27 -2.74
N GLU A 48 7.89 2.40 -3.31
CA GLU A 48 6.92 3.34 -2.73
C GLU A 48 5.75 3.48 -3.71
N ILE A 49 4.53 3.21 -3.23
CA ILE A 49 3.32 3.30 -4.05
C ILE A 49 2.23 4.01 -3.27
N ASN A 50 1.56 4.95 -3.92
CA ASN A 50 0.35 5.58 -3.42
C ASN A 50 -0.87 4.79 -3.90
N TYR A 51 -1.72 4.39 -2.97
CA TYR A 51 -2.95 3.67 -3.23
C TYR A 51 -4.17 4.56 -3.06
N ASP A 52 -5.06 4.52 -4.05
CA ASP A 52 -6.40 5.09 -3.91
C ASP A 52 -7.18 4.31 -2.84
N PRO A 53 -7.73 4.98 -1.82
CA PRO A 53 -8.38 4.31 -0.70
C PRO A 53 -9.72 3.68 -1.06
N VAL A 54 -10.39 4.11 -2.12
CA VAL A 54 -11.71 3.62 -2.54
C VAL A 54 -11.56 2.40 -3.44
N THR A 55 -10.60 2.43 -4.36
CA THR A 55 -10.38 1.33 -5.32
C THR A 55 -9.33 0.32 -4.85
N ALA A 56 -8.44 0.71 -3.93
CA ALA A 56 -7.23 -0.03 -3.56
C ALA A 56 -6.30 -0.31 -4.76
N GLU A 57 -6.32 0.56 -5.77
CA GLU A 57 -5.42 0.52 -6.91
C GLU A 57 -4.32 1.60 -6.79
N PRO A 58 -3.14 1.41 -7.41
CA PRO A 58 -2.13 2.45 -7.50
C PRO A 58 -2.67 3.72 -8.17
N LYS A 59 -2.28 4.88 -7.64
CA LYS A 59 -2.64 6.22 -8.12
C LYS A 59 -1.49 6.91 -8.85
#